data_AF-A0A9D5YWZ9-F1
#
_entry.id   AF-A0A9D5YWZ9-F1
#
_cell.length_a   1.000
_cell.length_b   1.000
_cell.length_c   1.000
_cell.angle_alpha   90.00
_cell.angle_beta   90.00
_cell.angle_gamma   90.00
#
_symmetry.space_group_name_H-M   'P 1'
#
loop_
_entity.id
_entity.type
_entity.pdbx_description
1 polymer ?
#
loop_
_entity_poly.entity_id
_entity_poly.type
_entity_poly.pdbx_seq_one_letter_code
_entity_poly.pdbx_strand_id
1 'polypeptide(L)'
;NILSNNWSDGNTTYSSRNATNTTINAVVMMGNTETVPGAYNGGLENSLRFSEKWTGKTLTFRGSLINFWNSETATGAWRYGSPVYEAPNRDWRFDQFYLDPINSPPGIPSVYAFETVAFAHAY
;
A
#
# COMPACT_ATOMS: atom_id res chain seq x y z
N ASN A 1 -5.41 -1.82 -7.28
CA ASN A 1 -6.60 -2.23 -6.51
C ASN A 1 -6.30 -3.59 -5.91
N ILE A 2 -6.54 -3.77 -4.62
CA ILE A 2 -6.44 -5.07 -3.94
C ILE A 2 -7.81 -5.74 -3.98
N LEU A 3 -7.81 -6.98 -4.44
CA LEU A 3 -8.99 -7.82 -4.55
C LEU A 3 -8.72 -9.10 -3.77
N SER A 4 -9.71 -9.56 -3.01
CA SER A 4 -9.60 -10.71 -2.14
C SER A 4 -9.52 -12.02 -2.92
N ASN A 5 -9.18 -13.09 -2.21
CA ASN A 5 -9.21 -14.46 -2.76
C ASN A 5 -10.60 -14.89 -3.28
N ASN A 6 -11.67 -14.18 -2.90
CA ASN A 6 -13.04 -14.47 -3.33
C ASN A 6 -13.55 -13.51 -4.42
N TRP A 7 -12.67 -12.68 -4.98
CA TRP A 7 -13.05 -11.82 -6.09
C TRP A 7 -13.46 -12.63 -7.32
N SER A 8 -14.52 -12.16 -7.98
CA SER A 8 -14.95 -12.62 -9.29
C SER A 8 -15.36 -11.41 -10.11
N ASP A 9 -14.95 -11.37 -11.38
CA ASP A 9 -15.32 -10.28 -12.29
C ASP A 9 -16.84 -10.20 -12.52
N GLY A 10 -17.57 -11.28 -12.25
CA GLY A 10 -19.04 -11.31 -12.25
C GLY A 10 -19.68 -10.55 -11.10
N ASN A 11 -18.92 -10.13 -10.07
CA ASN A 11 -19.43 -9.40 -8.91
C ASN A 11 -19.63 -7.91 -9.23
N THR A 12 -20.64 -7.62 -10.04
CA THR A 12 -20.93 -6.28 -10.54
C THR A 12 -21.59 -5.37 -9.49
N THR A 13 -22.28 -5.93 -8.49
CA THR A 13 -22.95 -5.18 -7.43
C THR A 13 -22.15 -5.16 -6.14
N TYR A 14 -22.24 -4.07 -5.37
CA TYR A 14 -21.54 -4.00 -4.08
C TYR A 14 -21.95 -5.12 -3.11
N SER A 15 -23.19 -5.61 -3.21
CA SER A 15 -23.70 -6.70 -2.37
C SER A 15 -23.03 -8.05 -2.62
N SER A 16 -22.51 -8.31 -3.83
CA SER A 16 -21.85 -9.56 -4.19
C SER A 16 -20.33 -9.55 -3.96
N ARG A 17 -19.73 -8.37 -3.74
CA ARG A 17 -18.29 -8.18 -3.52
C ARG A 17 -17.87 -8.46 -2.07
N ASN A 18 -18.15 -9.66 -1.57
CA ASN A 18 -17.81 -10.05 -0.19
C ASN A 18 -16.38 -10.57 -0.13
N ALA A 19 -15.52 -9.86 0.60
CA ALA A 19 -14.12 -10.23 0.72
C ALA A 19 -13.92 -11.45 1.63
N THR A 20 -12.77 -12.09 1.47
CA THR A 20 -12.25 -13.12 2.39
C THR A 20 -10.89 -12.72 2.94
N ASN A 21 -10.49 -13.36 4.05
CA ASN A 21 -9.16 -13.16 4.60
C ASN A 21 -8.12 -13.43 3.50
N THR A 22 -7.22 -12.47 3.30
CA THR A 22 -6.28 -12.47 2.19
C THR A 22 -4.91 -12.09 2.71
N THR A 23 -3.89 -12.82 2.25
CA THR A 23 -2.48 -12.53 2.56
C THR A 23 -1.78 -12.10 1.28
N ILE A 24 -1.03 -11.01 1.36
CA ILE A 24 -0.25 -10.45 0.26
C ILE A 24 1.17 -10.27 0.74
N ASN A 25 2.11 -10.88 0.02
CA ASN A 25 3.55 -10.65 0.19
C ASN A 25 4.03 -9.89 -1.04
N ALA A 26 4.26 -8.59 -0.91
CA ALA A 26 4.63 -7.75 -2.05
C ALA A 26 5.33 -6.47 -1.62
N VAL A 27 6.21 -5.97 -2.49
CA VAL A 27 6.65 -4.57 -2.48
C VAL A 27 5.88 -3.82 -3.54
N VAL A 28 5.18 -2.77 -3.13
CA VAL A 28 4.31 -1.98 -4.01
C VAL A 28 4.91 -0.58 -4.14
N MET A 29 5.31 -0.25 -5.37
CA MET A 29 5.61 1.12 -5.78
C MET A 29 4.36 1.73 -6.38
N MET A 30 3.96 2.89 -5.89
CA MET A 30 2.70 3.51 -6.25
C MET A 30 2.78 5.03 -6.22
N GLY A 31 1.77 5.66 -6.82
CA GLY A 31 1.46 7.05 -6.58
C GLY A 31 0.20 7.20 -5.75
N ASN A 32 0.10 8.29 -5.00
CA ASN A 32 -1.14 8.67 -4.29
C ASN A 32 -1.50 10.13 -4.59
N THR A 33 -2.74 10.52 -4.31
CA THR A 33 -3.12 11.94 -4.37
C THR A 33 -2.70 12.64 -3.08
N GLU A 34 -2.63 13.96 -3.06
CA GLU A 34 -2.35 14.72 -1.84
C GLU A 34 -3.61 14.89 -0.98
N THR A 35 -3.44 14.90 0.35
CA THR A 35 -4.48 15.45 1.25
C THR A 35 -4.40 16.96 1.18
N VAL A 36 -5.53 17.61 0.89
CA VAL A 36 -5.64 19.07 0.88
C VAL A 36 -6.56 19.54 2.01
N PRO A 37 -6.43 20.78 2.48
CA PRO A 37 -7.34 21.33 3.49
C PRO A 37 -8.81 21.13 3.09
N GLY A 38 -9.59 20.49 3.96
CA GLY A 38 -11.01 20.20 3.69
C GLY A 38 -11.28 18.96 2.83
N ALA A 39 -10.26 18.26 2.32
CA ALA A 39 -10.43 17.00 1.58
C ALA A 39 -9.32 15.98 1.88
N TYR A 40 -9.65 15.01 2.74
CA TYR A 40 -8.79 13.86 3.03
C TYR A 40 -8.73 12.88 1.86
N ASN A 41 -7.54 12.37 1.54
CA ASN A 41 -7.30 11.43 0.44
C ASN A 41 -7.43 9.94 0.82
N GLY A 42 -7.69 9.63 2.10
CA GLY A 42 -7.73 8.26 2.61
C GLY A 42 -6.41 7.72 3.18
N GLY A 43 -5.33 8.50 3.13
CA GLY A 43 -4.05 8.23 3.78
C GLY A 43 -3.34 6.95 3.35
N LEU A 44 -2.53 6.42 4.26
CA LEU A 44 -1.85 5.13 4.08
C LEU A 44 -2.87 4.00 3.99
N GLU A 45 -3.96 4.09 4.73
CA GLU A 45 -5.00 3.08 4.84
C GLU A 45 -5.74 2.78 3.52
N ASN A 46 -5.70 3.74 2.59
CA ASN A 46 -6.26 3.66 1.24
C ASN A 46 -5.18 3.59 0.14
N SER A 47 -3.90 3.60 0.51
CA SER A 47 -2.80 3.46 -0.45
C SER A 47 -2.91 2.15 -1.22
N LEU A 48 -3.24 1.07 -0.52
CA LEU A 48 -3.82 -0.14 -1.10
C LEU A 48 -5.33 0.07 -1.27
N ARG A 49 -5.77 0.42 -2.48
CA ARG A 49 -7.20 0.65 -2.74
C ARG A 49 -8.02 -0.64 -2.66
N PHE A 50 -9.23 -0.53 -2.12
CA PHE A 50 -10.18 -1.63 -1.96
C PHE A 50 -11.47 -1.35 -2.73
N SER A 51 -12.17 -2.41 -3.16
CA SER A 51 -13.46 -2.31 -3.86
C SER A 51 -14.51 -3.32 -3.38
N GLU A 52 -14.25 -3.97 -2.25
CA GLU A 52 -15.05 -5.06 -1.68
C GLU A 52 -15.49 -4.72 -0.24
N LYS A 53 -16.36 -5.57 0.32
CA LYS A 53 -16.78 -5.56 1.72
C LYS A 53 -15.80 -6.38 2.56
N TRP A 54 -14.96 -5.69 3.32
CA TRP A 54 -13.97 -6.33 4.19
C TRP A 54 -14.34 -6.33 5.67
N THR A 55 -15.55 -5.90 6.04
CA THR A 55 -16.00 -5.91 7.44
C THR A 55 -15.81 -7.30 8.05
N GLY A 56 -15.03 -7.36 9.14
CA GLY A 56 -14.71 -8.61 9.85
C GLY A 56 -13.70 -9.52 9.13
N LYS A 57 -13.05 -9.06 8.06
CA LYS A 57 -12.00 -9.78 7.33
C LYS A 57 -10.65 -9.12 7.55
N THR A 58 -9.59 -9.94 7.52
CA THR A 58 -8.22 -9.46 7.68
C THR A 58 -7.50 -9.46 6.34
N LEU A 59 -6.88 -8.33 6.02
CA LEU A 59 -5.82 -8.27 5.03
C LEU A 59 -4.47 -8.31 5.75
N THR A 60 -3.76 -9.42 5.57
CA THR A 60 -2.37 -9.57 6.01
C THR A 60 -1.46 -9.09 4.90
N PHE A 61 -0.74 -8.00 5.13
CA PHE A 61 0.25 -7.48 4.19
C PHE A 61 1.64 -7.65 4.80
N ARG A 62 2.55 -8.28 4.05
CA ARG A 62 3.97 -8.39 4.38
C ARG A 62 4.78 -7.80 3.23
N GLY A 63 5.53 -6.75 3.51
CA GLY A 63 6.40 -6.11 2.53
C GLY A 63 6.45 -4.61 2.72
N SER A 64 6.56 -3.86 1.63
CA SER A 64 6.80 -2.42 1.67
C SER A 64 5.87 -1.66 0.74
N LEU A 65 5.39 -0.50 1.20
CA LEU A 65 4.65 0.46 0.39
C LEU A 65 5.54 1.68 0.16
N ILE A 66 5.83 1.98 -1.11
CA ILE A 66 6.71 3.07 -1.52
C ILE A 66 5.89 4.02 -2.40
N ASN A 67 5.61 5.22 -1.89
CA ASN A 67 4.91 6.26 -2.64
C ASN A 67 5.93 7.19 -3.30
N PHE A 68 6.11 7.06 -4.61
CA PHE A 68 7.14 7.78 -5.35
C PHE A 68 6.63 9.01 -6.10
N TRP A 69 5.34 9.07 -6.43
CA TRP A 69 4.80 10.13 -7.29
C TRP A 69 3.37 10.52 -6.93
N ASN A 70 2.96 11.69 -7.42
CA ASN A 70 1.56 12.08 -7.38
C ASN A 70 0.79 11.26 -8.42
N SER A 71 -0.29 10.60 -8.00
CA SER A 71 -1.03 9.70 -8.88
C SER A 71 -1.67 10.45 -10.05
N GLU A 72 -1.37 10.03 -11.29
CA GLU A 72 -2.04 10.53 -12.50
C GLU A 72 -3.31 9.73 -12.85
N THR A 73 -3.46 8.55 -12.25
CA THR A 73 -4.65 7.71 -12.38
C THR A 73 -5.40 7.65 -11.05
N ALA A 74 -6.69 7.30 -11.12
CA ALA A 74 -7.52 7.15 -9.92
C ALA A 74 -7.53 8.41 -9.02
N THR A 75 -7.53 9.60 -9.60
CA THR A 75 -7.42 10.91 -8.91
C THR A 75 -8.70 11.38 -8.22
N GLY A 76 -9.77 10.57 -8.26
CA GLY A 76 -11.05 10.90 -7.65
C GLY A 76 -10.98 11.07 -6.14
N ALA A 77 -11.90 11.88 -5.59
CA ALA A 77 -12.02 12.09 -4.16
C ALA A 77 -12.23 10.77 -3.41
N TRP A 78 -11.57 10.65 -2.25
CA TRP A 78 -11.72 9.49 -1.40
C TRP A 78 -13.14 9.37 -0.86
N ARG A 79 -13.65 8.15 -0.83
CA ARG A 79 -14.96 7.80 -0.27
C ARG A 79 -14.88 6.47 0.46
N TYR A 80 -15.57 6.38 1.59
CA TYR A 80 -15.62 5.20 2.45
C TYR A 80 -17.06 4.69 2.59
N GLY A 81 -17.20 3.39 2.81
CA GLY A 81 -18.47 2.72 3.07
C GLY A 81 -19.19 2.30 1.79
N SER A 82 -20.43 1.83 1.96
CA SER A 82 -21.29 1.44 0.85
C SER A 82 -21.56 2.62 -0.10
N PRO A 83 -21.46 2.44 -1.43
CA PRO A 83 -21.18 1.19 -2.16
C PRO A 83 -19.72 1.08 -2.65
N VAL A 84 -18.78 1.77 -2.01
CA VAL A 84 -17.38 1.88 -2.45
C VAL A 84 -16.54 0.72 -1.89
N TYR A 85 -16.29 0.74 -0.58
CA TYR A 85 -15.58 -0.32 0.14
C TYR A 85 -15.80 -0.19 1.65
N GLU A 86 -15.69 -1.31 2.36
CA GLU A 86 -15.52 -1.31 3.81
C GLU A 86 -14.11 -1.78 4.12
N ALA A 87 -13.47 -1.22 5.15
CA ALA A 87 -12.06 -1.50 5.44
C ALA A 87 -11.84 -2.88 6.09
N PRO A 88 -10.74 -3.58 5.77
CA PRO A 88 -10.33 -4.77 6.48
C PRO A 88 -9.73 -4.43 7.85
N ASN A 89 -9.59 -5.45 8.69
CA ASN A 89 -8.57 -5.47 9.73
C ASN A 89 -7.20 -5.48 9.03
N ARG A 90 -6.37 -4.48 9.30
CA ARG A 90 -5.05 -4.30 8.66
C ARG A 90 -3.96 -4.91 9.54
N ASP A 91 -3.49 -6.09 9.17
CA ASP A 91 -2.25 -6.64 9.73
C ASP A 91 -1.11 -6.38 8.75
N TRP A 92 -0.64 -5.13 8.72
CA TRP A 92 0.38 -4.65 7.78
C TRP A 92 1.71 -4.54 8.48
N ARG A 93 2.72 -5.27 7.97
CA ARG A 93 4.06 -5.29 8.55
C ARG A 93 5.10 -5.36 7.45
N PHE A 94 6.29 -4.84 7.74
CA PHE A 94 7.45 -5.11 6.92
C PHE A 94 7.76 -6.60 6.93
N ASP A 95 8.12 -7.15 5.78
CA ASP A 95 8.59 -8.53 5.67
C ASP A 95 10.10 -8.58 5.91
N GLN A 96 10.52 -9.30 6.96
CA GLN A 96 11.93 -9.47 7.27
C GLN A 96 12.70 -10.21 6.18
N PHE A 97 12.01 -10.90 5.26
CA PHE A 97 12.60 -11.47 4.05
C PHE A 97 13.44 -10.45 3.26
N TYR A 98 13.02 -9.17 3.25
CA TYR A 98 13.70 -8.08 2.55
C TYR A 98 14.86 -7.44 3.33
N LEU A 99 15.20 -7.94 4.52
CA LEU A 99 16.43 -7.51 5.22
C LEU A 99 17.70 -8.03 4.53
N ASP A 100 17.60 -9.15 3.80
CA ASP A 100 18.68 -9.63 2.97
C ASP A 100 18.68 -8.87 1.63
N PRO A 101 19.76 -8.14 1.28
CA PRO A 101 19.85 -7.44 0.00
C PRO A 101 19.65 -8.34 -1.23
N ILE A 102 19.95 -9.65 -1.15
CA ILE A 102 19.73 -10.57 -2.28
C ILE A 102 18.25 -10.78 -2.58
N ASN A 103 17.39 -10.58 -1.58
CA ASN A 103 15.95 -10.73 -1.67
C ASN A 103 15.24 -9.43 -2.02
N SER A 104 15.99 -8.32 -2.15
CA SER A 104 15.41 -7.03 -2.53
C SER A 104 14.81 -7.10 -3.93
N PRO A 105 13.64 -6.48 -4.16
CA PRO A 105 13.09 -6.36 -5.49
C PRO A 105 14.10 -5.69 -6.44
N PRO A 106 14.12 -6.08 -7.74
CA PRO A 106 14.97 -5.44 -8.73
C PRO A 106 14.79 -3.91 -8.74
N GLY A 107 15.90 -3.17 -8.83
CA GLY A 107 15.88 -1.71 -8.92
C GLY A 107 15.79 -0.96 -7.58
N ILE A 108 15.75 -1.66 -6.44
CA ILE A 108 15.91 -1.04 -5.13
C ILE A 108 17.41 -0.78 -4.87
N PRO A 109 17.83 0.46 -4.59
CA PRO A 109 19.23 0.73 -4.27
C PRO A 109 19.62 0.07 -2.94
N SER A 110 20.79 -0.57 -2.92
CA SER A 110 21.42 -1.05 -1.69
C SER A 110 22.48 -0.07 -1.22
N VAL A 111 22.49 0.24 0.08
CA VAL A 111 23.57 1.03 0.69
C VAL A 111 24.70 0.08 1.02
N TYR A 112 25.84 0.21 0.33
CA TYR A 112 26.98 -0.68 0.50
C TYR A 112 27.94 -0.25 1.62
N ALA A 113 28.10 1.06 1.83
CA ALA A 113 28.93 1.62 2.89
C ALA A 113 28.47 3.03 3.28
N PHE A 114 28.74 3.39 4.54
CA PHE A 114 28.63 4.75 5.05
C PHE A 114 30.01 5.16 5.58
N GLU A 115 30.54 6.27 5.08
CA GLU A 115 31.78 6.86 5.58
C GLU A 115 31.49 8.23 6.18
N THR A 116 31.99 8.47 7.39
CA THR A 116 31.97 9.79 8.01
C THR A 116 33.29 10.47 7.72
N VAL A 117 33.27 11.48 6.85
CA VAL A 117 34.43 12.35 6.61
C VAL A 117 34.31 13.61 7.48
N ALA A 118 35.31 13.84 8.33
CA ALA A 118 35.45 15.08 9.08
C ALA A 118 36.38 16.03 8.33
N PHE A 119 35.95 17.28 8.15
CA PHE A 119 36.79 18.34 7.59
C PHE A 119 37.62 18.98 8.71
N ALA A 120 38.95 19.03 8.55
CA ALA A 120 39.84 19.82 9.39
C ALA A 120 40.59 20.84 8.51
N HIS A 121 40.35 22.13 8.74
CA HIS A 121 41.13 23.23 8.14
C HIS A 121 42.45 23.34 8.92
N ALA A 122 43.57 23.03 8.26
CA ALA A 122 44.90 23.33 8.81
C ALA A 122 45.23 24.79 8.50
N TYR A 123 45.56 25.56 9.54
CA TYR A 123 46.11 26.92 9.45
C TYR A 123 47.61 26.89 9.19
#